data_AF-A0A7Z7LFR7-F1
#
_entry.id   AF-A0A7Z7LFR7-F1
#
_cell.length_a   1.000
_cell.length_b   1.000
_cell.length_c   1.000
_cell.angle_alpha   90.00
_cell.angle_beta   90.00
_cell.angle_gamma   90.00
#
_symmetry.space_group_name_H-M   'P 1'
#
loop_
_entity.id
_entity.type
_entity.pdbx_description
1 polymer ?
#
loop_
_entity_poly.entity_id
_entity_poly.type
_entity_poly.pdbx_seq_one_letter_code
_entity_poly.pdbx_strand_id
1 'polypeptide(L)'
;MKNAVLVLCFLLVTSLSFGSLSLGLISVAAQTESFSNTPLSGFVGIDVLGIDLRYDFDPLSFGIATPFLVFTLSEDTGVKPSFIIPGIAWYGYVGLKLDLDTFYVRGDIGHTFAFGEQSQLGFSPLRLGVGMNFSPGYYIELNVDPILQKFKETVGKIFDFEIGYRF
;
A
#
# COMPACT_ATOMS: atom_id res chain seq x y z
N MET A 1 3.66 -22.75 0.70
CA MET A 1 4.93 -22.20 1.24
C MET A 1 6.06 -22.16 0.20
N LYS A 2 6.47 -23.28 -0.42
CA LYS A 2 7.57 -23.28 -1.42
C LYS A 2 7.37 -22.28 -2.58
N ASN A 3 6.16 -22.19 -3.14
CA ASN A 3 5.88 -21.29 -4.26
C ASN A 3 5.93 -19.80 -3.87
N ALA A 4 5.46 -19.47 -2.66
CA ALA A 4 5.49 -18.08 -2.16
C ALA A 4 6.93 -17.60 -1.90
N VAL A 5 7.77 -18.47 -1.33
CA VAL A 5 9.21 -18.19 -1.16
C VAL A 5 9.91 -18.02 -2.51
N LEU A 6 9.55 -18.85 -3.50
CA LEU A 6 10.14 -18.76 -4.84
C LEU A 6 9.74 -17.48 -5.56
N VAL A 7 8.48 -17.05 -5.44
CA VAL A 7 7.99 -15.76 -5.98
C VAL A 7 8.70 -14.60 -5.28
N LEU A 8 8.84 -14.65 -3.95
CA LEU A 8 9.57 -13.63 -3.19
C LEU A 8 11.04 -13.54 -3.64
N CYS A 9 11.72 -14.68 -3.80
CA CYS A 9 13.09 -14.73 -4.30
C CYS A 9 13.21 -14.24 -5.75
N PHE A 10 12.26 -14.60 -6.62
CA PHE A 10 12.26 -14.11 -8.00
C PHE A 10 12.10 -12.60 -8.04
N LEU A 11 11.11 -12.07 -7.30
CA LEU A 11 10.90 -10.65 -7.14
C LEU A 11 12.20 -9.99 -6.67
N LEU A 12 12.81 -10.45 -5.58
CA LEU A 12 14.09 -9.97 -5.04
C LEU A 12 15.26 -10.01 -6.05
N VAL A 13 15.39 -11.07 -6.83
CA VAL A 13 16.50 -11.20 -7.80
C VAL A 13 16.28 -10.28 -9.00
N THR A 14 15.07 -10.23 -9.54
CA THR A 14 14.72 -9.22 -10.56
C THR A 14 14.86 -7.81 -9.99
N SER A 15 14.60 -7.64 -8.70
CA SER A 15 14.62 -6.35 -8.03
C SER A 15 16.03 -5.77 -7.92
N LEU A 16 17.00 -6.62 -7.59
CA LEU A 16 18.42 -6.27 -7.53
C LEU A 16 19.05 -6.01 -8.90
N SER A 17 18.38 -6.38 -10.00
CA SER A 17 18.93 -6.32 -11.35
C SER A 17 18.65 -4.99 -12.09
N PHE A 18 17.73 -4.16 -11.59
CA PHE A 18 17.32 -2.90 -12.23
C PHE A 18 17.42 -1.72 -11.24
N GLY A 19 18.39 -0.83 -11.45
CA GLY A 19 18.87 0.22 -10.51
C GLY A 19 17.94 1.42 -10.25
N SER A 20 16.63 1.19 -10.14
CA SER A 20 15.66 2.19 -9.68
C SER A 20 14.53 1.55 -8.89
N LEU A 21 14.81 0.35 -8.37
CA LEU A 21 13.86 -0.42 -7.61
C LEU A 21 13.92 -0.03 -6.14
N SER A 22 12.76 0.12 -5.50
CA SER A 22 12.67 0.21 -4.04
C SER A 22 11.84 -0.89 -3.42
N LEU A 23 12.20 -1.19 -2.17
CA LEU A 23 11.43 -2.02 -1.26
C LEU A 23 10.92 -1.16 -0.10
N GLY A 24 9.61 -1.05 0.02
CA GLY A 24 8.94 -0.28 1.07
C GLY A 24 8.18 -1.16 2.05
N LEU A 25 8.14 -0.76 3.32
CA LEU A 25 7.11 -1.16 4.26
C LEU A 25 6.01 -0.09 4.22
N ILE A 26 4.83 -0.48 3.74
CA ILE A 26 3.65 0.40 3.72
C ILE A 26 2.77 0.06 4.92
N SER A 27 2.30 1.08 5.63
CA SER A 27 1.20 1.04 6.59
C SER A 27 0.04 1.85 6.03
N VAL A 28 -1.10 1.21 5.77
CA VAL A 28 -2.32 1.90 5.29
C VAL A 28 -3.32 1.99 6.43
N ALA A 29 -3.60 3.20 6.88
CA ALA A 29 -4.62 3.51 7.88
C ALA A 29 -5.92 3.97 7.21
N ALA A 30 -7.00 3.21 7.39
CA ALA A 30 -8.34 3.57 6.90
C ALA A 30 -9.33 3.78 8.05
N GLN A 31 -10.10 4.86 7.97
CA GLN A 31 -11.25 5.12 8.83
C GLN A 31 -12.54 4.67 8.14
N THR A 32 -13.23 3.69 8.70
CA THR A 32 -14.52 3.20 8.21
C THR A 32 -15.58 3.17 9.30
N GLU A 33 -16.83 3.36 8.90
CA GLU A 33 -17.98 2.93 9.69
C GLU A 33 -18.09 1.38 9.57
N SER A 34 -18.60 0.70 10.59
CA SER A 34 -18.71 -0.77 10.67
C SER A 34 -19.12 -1.41 9.33
N PHE A 35 -18.31 -2.35 8.82
CA PHE A 35 -18.65 -3.16 7.63
C PHE A 35 -19.63 -4.31 7.94
N SER A 36 -20.14 -4.42 9.17
CA SER A 36 -21.06 -5.48 9.58
C SER A 36 -22.47 -4.94 9.82
N ASN A 37 -23.50 -5.77 9.56
CA ASN A 37 -24.90 -5.48 9.93
C ASN A 37 -25.13 -5.35 11.44
N THR A 38 -24.09 -5.58 12.23
CA THR A 38 -24.06 -5.24 13.64
C THR A 38 -23.63 -3.77 13.75
N PRO A 39 -24.46 -2.89 14.32
CA PRO A 39 -24.04 -1.53 14.61
C PRO A 39 -22.97 -1.62 15.69
N LEU A 40 -21.70 -1.70 15.28
CA LEU A 40 -20.60 -1.38 16.15
C LEU A 40 -20.67 0.14 16.30
N SER A 41 -20.88 0.59 17.53
CA SER A 41 -20.70 1.99 17.85
C SER A 41 -19.22 2.28 17.69
N GLY A 42 -18.88 3.18 16.78
CA GLY A 42 -17.55 3.79 16.80
C GLY A 42 -16.56 3.28 15.78
N PHE A 43 -15.49 4.07 15.71
CA PHE A 43 -14.38 4.01 14.79
C PHE A 43 -13.88 2.58 14.52
N VAL A 44 -13.77 2.21 13.24
CA VAL A 44 -12.95 1.08 12.81
C VAL A 44 -11.74 1.61 12.06
N GLY A 45 -10.57 1.51 12.70
CA GLY A 45 -9.28 1.76 12.08
C GLY A 45 -8.74 0.46 11.50
N ILE A 46 -8.39 0.44 10.22
CA ILE A 46 -7.68 -0.70 9.62
C ILE A 46 -6.25 -0.23 9.34
N ASP A 47 -5.26 -0.92 9.89
CA ASP A 47 -3.85 -0.75 9.53
C ASP A 47 -3.38 -1.99 8.76
N VAL A 48 -2.89 -1.78 7.55
CA VAL A 48 -2.38 -2.84 6.68
C VAL A 48 -0.89 -2.66 6.49
N LEU A 49 -0.11 -3.63 6.96
CA LEU A 49 1.32 -3.70 6.65
C LEU A 49 1.55 -4.51 5.37
N GLY A 50 2.27 -3.90 4.44
CA GLY A 50 2.61 -4.48 3.15
C GLY A 50 4.06 -4.28 2.75
N ILE A 51 4.48 -5.06 1.76
CA ILE A 51 5.74 -4.89 1.05
C ILE A 51 5.42 -4.24 -0.29
N ASP A 52 6.07 -3.12 -0.60
CA ASP A 52 5.97 -2.43 -1.89
C ASP A 52 7.24 -2.66 -2.72
N LEU A 53 7.07 -3.15 -3.93
CA LEU A 53 8.11 -3.24 -4.93
C LEU A 53 7.82 -2.22 -6.02
N ARG A 54 8.68 -1.21 -6.12
CA ARG A 54 8.45 -0.03 -6.95
C ARG A 54 9.61 0.21 -7.87
N TYR A 55 9.34 0.71 -9.07
CA TYR A 55 10.34 1.09 -10.05
C TYR A 55 10.05 2.50 -10.57
N ASP A 56 11.06 3.36 -10.52
CA ASP A 56 11.00 4.73 -11.01
C ASP A 56 11.80 4.85 -12.33
N PHE A 57 11.21 5.44 -13.37
CA PHE A 57 11.82 5.76 -14.65
C PHE A 57 11.54 7.22 -15.03
N ASP A 58 12.45 8.12 -14.67
CA ASP A 58 12.25 9.57 -14.69
C ASP A 58 10.90 9.96 -14.03
N PRO A 59 9.94 10.69 -14.65
CA PRO A 59 8.73 11.00 -13.92
C PRO A 59 7.79 9.80 -13.83
N LEU A 60 8.00 8.70 -14.55
CA LEU A 60 7.10 7.56 -14.52
C LEU A 60 7.45 6.67 -13.33
N SER A 61 6.43 6.23 -12.60
CA SER A 61 6.61 5.23 -11.54
C SER A 61 5.57 4.14 -11.68
N PHE A 62 5.98 2.91 -11.47
CA PHE A 62 5.08 1.77 -11.39
C PHE A 62 5.51 0.86 -10.25
N GLY A 63 4.55 0.21 -9.61
CA GLY A 63 4.86 -0.67 -8.51
C GLY A 63 3.78 -1.69 -8.27
N ILE A 64 4.14 -2.64 -7.42
CA ILE A 64 3.27 -3.70 -6.97
C ILE A 64 3.51 -3.92 -5.48
N ALA A 65 2.46 -3.73 -4.69
CA ALA A 65 2.49 -3.97 -3.26
C ALA A 65 1.65 -5.19 -2.88
N THR A 66 2.02 -5.88 -1.80
CA THR A 66 1.23 -6.97 -1.25
C THR A 66 1.16 -6.87 0.28
N PRO A 67 -0.04 -6.97 0.89
CA PRO A 67 -0.19 -6.97 2.33
C PRO A 67 0.25 -8.32 2.91
N PHE A 68 0.78 -8.29 4.14
CA PHE A 68 1.13 -9.50 4.90
C PHE A 68 0.56 -9.50 6.33
N LEU A 69 0.17 -8.34 6.86
CA LEU A 69 -0.42 -8.24 8.19
C LEU A 69 -1.50 -7.16 8.21
N VAL A 70 -2.60 -7.42 8.91
CA VAL A 70 -3.69 -6.46 9.08
C VAL A 70 -4.09 -6.36 10.54
N PHE A 71 -4.19 -5.14 11.04
CA PHE A 71 -4.74 -4.82 12.34
C PHE A 71 -6.08 -4.12 12.16
N THR A 72 -7.10 -4.60 12.86
CA THR A 72 -8.38 -3.91 12.94
C THR A 72 -8.56 -3.40 14.37
N LEU A 73 -8.68 -2.10 14.54
CA LEU A 73 -9.03 -1.44 15.79
C LEU A 73 -10.51 -1.08 15.74
N SER A 74 -11.28 -1.51 16.74
CA SER A 74 -12.69 -1.13 16.92
C SER A 74 -12.86 -0.57 18.32
N GLU A 75 -13.59 0.54 18.47
CA GLU A 75 -13.89 1.16 19.78
C GLU A 75 -14.51 0.16 20.76
N ASP A 76 -15.41 -0.71 20.28
CA ASP A 76 -16.13 -1.69 21.09
C ASP A 76 -15.31 -2.94 21.43
N THR A 77 -14.34 -3.32 20.59
CA THR A 77 -13.68 -4.64 20.68
C THR A 77 -12.15 -4.59 20.79
N GLY A 78 -11.56 -3.40 20.78
CA GLY A 78 -10.11 -3.20 20.85
C GLY A 78 -9.38 -3.55 19.55
N VAL A 79 -8.06 -3.78 19.65
CA VAL A 79 -7.22 -4.17 18.51
C VAL A 79 -7.30 -5.68 18.30
N LYS A 80 -7.63 -6.10 17.08
CA LYS A 80 -7.57 -7.49 16.62
C LYS A 80 -6.57 -7.61 15.47
N PRO A 81 -5.43 -8.29 15.66
CA PRO A 81 -4.50 -8.59 14.57
C PRO A 81 -4.98 -9.82 13.79
N SER A 82 -4.81 -9.79 12.48
CA SER A 82 -5.04 -10.92 11.58
C SER A 82 -3.88 -11.04 10.60
N PHE A 83 -3.30 -12.24 10.53
CA PHE A 83 -2.28 -12.54 9.53
C PHE A 83 -2.95 -12.79 8.20
N ILE A 84 -2.44 -12.14 7.16
CA ILE A 84 -2.86 -12.37 5.79
C ILE A 84 -1.75 -13.16 5.11
N ILE A 85 -2.12 -14.18 4.33
CA ILE A 85 -1.14 -14.91 3.52
C ILE A 85 -0.56 -13.92 2.51
N PRO A 86 0.76 -13.62 2.56
CA PRO A 86 1.36 -12.69 1.61
C PRO A 86 1.13 -13.16 0.17
N GLY A 87 0.74 -12.25 -0.71
CA GLY A 87 0.42 -12.56 -2.10
C GLY A 87 -1.01 -13.04 -2.37
N ILE A 88 -1.91 -13.07 -1.36
CA ILE A 88 -3.35 -13.30 -1.59
C ILE A 88 -4.04 -12.09 -2.21
N ALA A 89 -3.50 -10.90 -1.94
CA ALA A 89 -3.89 -9.65 -2.55
C ALA A 89 -2.67 -8.90 -3.07
N TRP A 90 -2.87 -8.16 -4.14
CA TRP A 90 -1.86 -7.34 -4.81
C TRP A 90 -2.47 -5.99 -5.14
N TYR A 91 -1.70 -4.94 -4.91
CA TYR A 91 -2.01 -3.59 -5.34
C TYR A 91 -1.02 -3.23 -6.43
N GLY A 92 -1.47 -3.21 -7.69
CA GLY A 92 -0.66 -2.74 -8.81
C GLY A 92 -0.98 -1.29 -9.13
N TYR A 93 0.03 -0.46 -9.35
CA TYR A 93 -0.17 0.97 -9.60
C TYR A 93 0.81 1.53 -10.64
N VAL A 94 0.39 2.62 -11.26
CA VAL A 94 1.18 3.41 -12.20
C VAL A 94 0.89 4.89 -11.97
N GLY A 95 1.92 5.71 -12.06
CA GLY A 95 1.76 7.14 -11.82
C GLY A 95 2.97 7.96 -12.19
N LEU A 96 2.97 9.17 -11.64
CA LEU A 96 3.99 10.16 -11.85
C LEU A 96 4.67 10.55 -10.54
N LYS A 97 5.98 10.78 -10.62
CA LYS A 97 6.84 11.26 -9.55
C LYS A 97 7.55 12.52 -10.05
N LEU A 98 7.49 13.60 -9.28
CA LEU A 98 8.22 14.82 -9.54
C LEU A 98 9.27 15.01 -8.45
N ASP A 99 10.54 14.84 -8.82
CA ASP A 99 11.67 15.05 -7.91
C ASP A 99 11.94 16.55 -7.71
N LEU A 100 12.02 16.94 -6.44
CA LEU A 100 12.30 18.29 -5.93
C LEU A 100 13.52 18.21 -5.01
N ASP A 101 14.61 17.64 -5.55
CA ASP A 101 15.85 17.34 -4.84
C ASP A 101 15.64 16.37 -3.65
N THR A 102 15.69 16.87 -2.43
CA THR A 102 15.50 16.07 -1.20
C THR A 102 14.06 15.56 -1.07
N PHE A 103 13.09 16.33 -1.57
CA PHE A 103 11.67 16.00 -1.53
C PHE A 103 11.18 15.54 -2.90
N TYR A 104 10.04 14.86 -2.94
CA TYR A 104 9.34 14.60 -4.18
C TYR A 104 7.83 14.54 -3.94
N VAL A 105 7.07 14.81 -4.99
CA VAL A 105 5.61 14.64 -5.00
C VAL A 105 5.27 13.48 -5.91
N ARG A 106 4.31 12.66 -5.50
CA ARG A 106 3.86 11.50 -6.27
C ARG A 106 2.35 11.51 -6.41
N GLY A 107 1.89 11.08 -7.58
CA GLY A 107 0.49 10.72 -7.78
C GLY A 107 0.37 9.48 -8.64
N ASP A 108 -0.38 8.49 -8.21
CA ASP A 108 -0.61 7.25 -8.96
C ASP A 108 -2.06 6.79 -8.90
N ILE A 109 -2.42 5.98 -9.88
CA ILE A 109 -3.67 5.25 -9.92
C ILE A 109 -3.32 3.76 -9.90
N GLY A 110 -4.06 3.00 -9.11
CA GLY A 110 -3.86 1.56 -9.08
C GLY A 110 -5.15 0.78 -9.03
N HIS A 111 -4.97 -0.53 -8.88
CA HIS A 111 -6.05 -1.47 -8.73
C HIS A 111 -5.62 -2.62 -7.81
N THR A 112 -6.52 -3.01 -6.92
CA THR A 112 -6.32 -4.17 -6.06
C THR A 112 -6.87 -5.43 -6.72
N PHE A 113 -6.07 -6.48 -6.69
CA PHE A 113 -6.42 -7.82 -7.14
C PHE A 113 -6.34 -8.75 -5.95
N ALA A 114 -7.41 -9.45 -5.63
CA ALA A 114 -7.42 -10.47 -4.59
C ALA A 114 -7.82 -11.83 -5.18
N PHE A 115 -7.23 -12.90 -4.66
CA PHE A 115 -7.49 -14.25 -5.12
C PHE A 115 -8.45 -14.99 -4.17
N GLY A 116 -9.25 -15.92 -4.71
CA GLY A 116 -10.18 -16.75 -3.94
C GLY A 116 -11.50 -16.05 -3.58
N GLU A 117 -12.05 -16.34 -2.40
CA GLU A 117 -13.32 -15.76 -1.91
C GLU A 117 -13.28 -14.23 -1.76
N GLN A 118 -12.07 -13.67 -1.73
CA GLN A 118 -11.81 -12.23 -1.60
C GLN A 118 -11.75 -11.50 -2.95
N SER A 119 -11.92 -12.21 -4.08
CA SER A 119 -11.86 -11.63 -5.44
C SER A 119 -12.84 -10.48 -5.72
N GLN A 120 -13.89 -10.35 -4.91
CA GLN A 120 -14.85 -9.23 -5.00
C GLN A 120 -14.33 -7.93 -4.34
N LEU A 121 -13.16 -7.95 -3.69
CA LEU A 121 -12.56 -6.79 -3.02
C LEU A 121 -11.73 -5.90 -3.97
N GLY A 122 -11.91 -6.01 -5.29
CA GLY A 122 -11.22 -5.15 -6.24
C GLY A 122 -11.69 -3.70 -6.13
N PHE A 123 -10.75 -2.79 -5.85
CA PHE A 123 -10.97 -1.34 -5.81
C PHE A 123 -9.80 -0.60 -6.46
N SER A 124 -10.04 0.63 -6.89
CA SER A 124 -9.01 1.47 -7.52
C SER A 124 -8.76 2.71 -6.68
N PRO A 125 -7.68 2.77 -5.91
CA PRO A 125 -7.28 4.00 -5.25
C PRO A 125 -6.65 4.97 -6.26
N LEU A 126 -6.87 6.26 -6.02
CA LEU A 126 -6.07 7.35 -6.56
C LEU A 126 -5.21 7.83 -5.39
N ARG A 127 -3.89 7.67 -5.50
CA ARG A 127 -2.93 8.05 -4.47
C ARG A 127 -2.29 9.38 -4.81
N LEU A 128 -2.18 10.25 -3.80
CA LEU A 128 -1.41 11.49 -3.88
C LEU A 128 -0.60 11.65 -2.60
N GLY A 129 0.70 11.91 -2.73
CA GLY A 129 1.53 12.10 -1.56
C GLY A 129 2.86 12.77 -1.80
N VAL A 130 3.59 12.90 -0.71
CA VAL A 130 4.87 13.59 -0.61
C VAL A 130 5.86 12.66 0.06
N GLY A 131 7.06 12.57 -0.52
CA GLY A 131 8.16 11.82 0.05
C GLY A 131 9.43 12.64 0.22
N MET A 132 10.33 12.09 1.03
CA MET A 132 11.62 12.68 1.37
C MET A 132 12.70 11.61 1.33
N ASN A 133 13.76 11.85 0.55
CA ASN A 133 14.97 11.05 0.59
C ASN A 133 15.86 11.58 1.73
N PHE A 134 15.95 10.86 2.85
CA PHE A 134 16.61 11.36 4.07
C PHE A 134 18.04 10.83 4.27
N SER A 135 18.44 9.82 3.50
CA SER A 135 19.77 9.21 3.50
C SER A 135 20.00 8.53 2.15
N PRO A 136 21.25 8.26 1.72
CA PRO A 136 21.50 7.52 0.49
C PRO A 136 20.72 6.21 0.45
N GLY A 137 19.82 6.10 -0.53
CA GLY A 137 18.93 4.96 -0.71
C GLY A 137 17.68 4.95 0.18
N TYR A 138 17.59 5.71 1.27
CA TYR A 138 16.40 5.66 2.15
C TYR A 138 15.41 6.79 1.88
N TYR A 139 14.12 6.45 1.93
CA TYR A 139 13.03 7.42 1.84
C TYR A 139 11.91 7.13 2.82
N ILE A 140 11.15 8.18 3.09
CA ILE A 140 9.81 8.11 3.69
C ILE A 140 8.80 8.75 2.73
N GLU A 141 7.56 8.28 2.76
CA GLU A 141 6.44 8.78 1.97
C GLU A 141 5.17 8.82 2.83
N LEU A 142 4.34 9.85 2.60
CA LEU A 142 3.01 9.99 3.17
C LEU A 142 2.04 10.25 2.04
N ASN A 143 1.00 9.43 1.88
CA ASN A 143 -0.01 9.62 0.86
C ASN A 143 -1.43 9.59 1.43
N VAL A 144 -2.36 10.03 0.59
CA VAL A 144 -3.81 9.96 0.78
C VAL A 144 -4.40 9.15 -0.36
N ASP A 145 -5.31 8.23 -0.04
CA ASP A 145 -5.76 7.18 -0.97
C ASP A 145 -7.28 7.12 -1.13
N PRO A 146 -7.95 8.15 -1.68
CA PRO A 146 -9.37 8.01 -2.04
C PRO A 146 -9.60 6.86 -3.01
N ILE A 147 -10.65 6.07 -2.76
CA ILE A 147 -11.09 5.00 -3.66
C ILE A 147 -11.99 5.60 -4.74
N LEU A 148 -11.62 5.46 -6.02
CA LEU A 148 -12.35 6.06 -7.14
C LEU A 148 -13.82 5.64 -7.20
N GLN A 149 -14.13 4.37 -6.91
CA GLN A 149 -15.51 3.86 -6.90
C GLN A 149 -16.36 4.42 -5.75
N LYS A 150 -15.72 4.93 -4.69
CA LYS A 150 -16.35 5.45 -3.46
C LYS A 150 -15.68 6.77 -3.01
N PHE A 151 -15.42 7.65 -3.97
CA PHE A 151 -14.54 8.80 -3.75
C PHE A 151 -15.07 9.72 -2.65
N LYS A 152 -16.38 10.03 -2.69
CA LYS A 152 -17.03 10.90 -1.70
C LYS A 152 -16.96 10.32 -0.29
N GLU A 153 -17.02 9.00 -0.18
CA GLU A 153 -17.05 8.29 1.08
C GLU A 153 -15.65 8.11 1.69
N THR A 154 -14.60 8.16 0.87
CA THR A 154 -13.23 7.77 1.25
C THR A 154 -12.21 8.91 1.22
N VAL A 155 -12.50 10.03 0.55
CA VAL A 155 -11.59 11.17 0.50
C VAL A 155 -11.31 11.70 1.91
N GLY A 156 -10.02 11.84 2.24
CA GLY A 156 -9.57 12.28 3.57
C GLY A 156 -9.73 11.26 4.70
N LYS A 157 -10.03 9.99 4.39
CA LYS A 157 -10.20 8.92 5.39
C LYS A 157 -9.18 7.79 5.30
N ILE A 158 -8.41 7.73 4.21
CA ILE A 158 -7.42 6.70 3.97
C ILE A 158 -6.08 7.40 3.76
N PHE A 159 -5.11 7.02 4.57
CA PHE A 159 -3.76 7.51 4.56
C PHE A 159 -2.80 6.34 4.53
N ASP A 160 -1.71 6.48 3.81
CA ASP A 160 -0.61 5.54 3.88
C ASP A 160 0.65 6.23 4.42
N PHE A 161 1.51 5.42 4.99
CA PHE A 161 2.87 5.78 5.35
C PHE A 161 3.80 4.70 4.83
N GLU A 162 4.83 5.11 4.09
CA GLU A 162 5.83 4.20 3.57
C GLU A 162 7.21 4.59 4.07
N ILE A 163 7.98 3.60 4.47
CA ILE A 163 9.43 3.71 4.66
C ILE A 163 10.10 2.67 3.78
N GLY A 164 11.11 3.09 3.00
CA GLY A 164 11.73 2.18 2.05
C GLY A 164 13.19 2.45 1.77
N TYR A 165 13.78 1.51 1.03
CA TYR A 165 15.13 1.57 0.51
C TYR A 165 15.13 1.40 -1.01
N ARG A 166 15.86 2.25 -1.71
CA ARG A 166 16.11 2.25 -3.15
C ARG A 166 17.53 1.72 -3.39
N PHE A 167 17.63 0.68 -4.21
CA PHE A 167 18.89 -0.03 -4.52
C PHE A 167 19.71 0.68 -5.60
#